data_AF-A0A3A0D1R1-F1
#
_entry.id   AF-A0A3A0D1R1-F1
#
_cell.length_a   1.000
_cell.length_b   1.000
_cell.length_c   1.000
_cell.angle_alpha   90.00
_cell.angle_beta   90.00
_cell.angle_gamma   90.00
#
_symmetry.space_group_name_H-M   'P 1'
#
loop_
_entity.id
_entity.type
_entity.pdbx_description
1 polymer ?
#
loop_
_entity_poly.entity_id
_entity_poly.type
_entity_poly.pdbx_seq_one_letter_code
_entity_poly.pdbx_strand_id
1 'polypeptide(L)'
;MEIREWKRNGHEFKGCYRTTFGSYEGLIDVSSVKPQFFIVNPPASVLNGPHRACFRPRGKGLYFVHFGKSSFDIDAGIAAVERLIYQSLKKRRR
;
A
#
# COMPACT_ATOMS: atom_id res chain seq x y z
N MET A 1 -12.23 15.84 -3.98
CA MET A 1 -11.02 15.31 -4.65
C MET A 1 -11.03 13.81 -4.49
N GLU A 2 -11.22 13.10 -5.60
CA GLU A 2 -11.14 11.64 -5.67
C GLU A 2 -9.94 11.30 -6.56
N ILE A 3 -9.05 10.45 -6.09
CA ILE A 3 -7.88 9.99 -6.85
C ILE A 3 -8.08 8.51 -7.06
N ARG A 4 -8.29 8.04 -8.30
CA ARG A 4 -8.35 6.60 -8.61
C ARG A 4 -9.21 5.76 -7.63
N GLU A 5 -10.43 6.23 -7.32
CA GLU A 5 -11.39 5.60 -6.38
C GLU A 5 -10.98 5.63 -4.89
N TRP A 6 -9.99 6.43 -4.54
CA TRP A 6 -9.68 6.77 -3.15
C TRP A 6 -10.58 7.90 -2.68
N LYS A 7 -11.38 7.60 -1.66
CA LYS A 7 -12.26 8.55 -1.00
C LYS A 7 -11.56 9.15 0.21
N ARG A 8 -11.47 10.48 0.22
CA ARG A 8 -10.96 11.23 1.38
C ARG A 8 -12.01 11.23 2.48
N ASN A 9 -11.61 10.79 3.67
CA ASN A 9 -12.36 10.83 4.91
C ASN A 9 -11.57 11.67 5.93
N GLY A 10 -11.73 12.99 5.89
CA GLY A 10 -10.96 13.91 6.74
C GLY A 10 -9.48 13.93 6.39
N HIS A 11 -8.64 13.42 7.30
CA HIS A 11 -7.18 13.29 7.13
C HIS A 11 -6.74 11.91 6.66
N GLU A 12 -7.68 11.03 6.34
CA GLU A 12 -7.38 9.70 5.80
C GLU A 12 -7.96 9.57 4.41
N PHE A 13 -7.31 8.80 3.54
CA PHE A 13 -7.89 8.32 2.29
C PHE A 13 -8.09 6.82 2.38
N LYS A 14 -9.27 6.36 1.99
CA LYS A 14 -9.62 4.94 1.92
C LYS A 14 -9.87 4.58 0.46
N GLY A 15 -9.27 3.49 0.02
CA GLY A 15 -9.39 3.04 -1.35
C GLY A 15 -8.75 1.67 -1.52
N CYS A 16 -8.44 1.31 -2.76
CA CYS A 16 -7.82 0.03 -3.08
C CYS A 16 -6.58 0.23 -3.95
N TYR A 17 -5.48 -0.43 -3.60
CA TYR A 17 -4.33 -0.60 -4.48
C TYR A 17 -4.66 -1.64 -5.54
N ARG A 18 -4.45 -1.29 -6.81
CA ARG A 18 -4.72 -2.19 -7.93
C ARG A 18 -3.44 -2.74 -8.51
N THR A 19 -3.44 -4.05 -8.71
CA THR A 19 -2.36 -4.75 -9.40
C THR A 19 -2.95 -5.69 -10.43
N THR A 20 -2.12 -6.20 -11.33
CA THR A 20 -2.52 -7.24 -12.30
C THR A 20 -3.00 -8.53 -11.64
N PHE A 21 -2.72 -8.75 -10.36
CA PHE A 21 -3.09 -9.94 -9.61
C PHE A 21 -4.37 -9.77 -8.77
N GLY A 22 -4.90 -8.55 -8.68
CA GLY A 22 -6.07 -8.23 -7.87
C GLY A 22 -6.04 -6.83 -7.26
N SER A 23 -7.10 -6.53 -6.53
CA SER A 23 -7.26 -5.28 -5.76
C SER A 23 -7.08 -5.55 -4.27
N TYR A 24 -6.39 -4.65 -3.58
CA TYR A 24 -6.09 -4.76 -2.15
C TYR A 24 -6.53 -3.51 -1.42
N GLU A 25 -7.30 -3.69 -0.35
CA GLU A 25 -7.76 -2.57 0.47
C GLU A 25 -6.59 -1.80 1.08
N GLY A 26 -6.69 -0.48 1.03
CA GLY A 26 -5.64 0.42 1.43
C GLY A 26 -6.17 1.62 2.19
N LEU A 27 -5.29 2.15 3.05
CA LEU A 27 -5.54 3.35 3.83
C LEU A 27 -4.32 4.25 3.74
N ILE A 28 -4.53 5.55 3.54
CA ILE A 28 -3.46 6.54 3.50
C ILE A 28 -3.78 7.58 4.56
N ASP A 29 -2.95 7.67 5.59
CA ASP A 29 -3.05 8.75 6.56
C ASP A 29 -2.22 9.95 6.07
N VAL A 30 -2.87 11.10 5.95
CA VAL A 30 -2.22 12.39 5.65
C VAL A 30 -2.27 13.34 6.84
N SER A 31 -2.54 12.84 8.05
CA SER A 31 -2.47 13.65 9.28
C SER A 31 -1.03 14.11 9.59
N SER A 32 -0.04 13.37 9.09
CA SER A 32 1.39 13.64 9.29
C SER A 32 1.99 14.48 8.16
N VAL A 33 3.14 15.11 8.43
CA VAL A 33 3.95 15.87 7.44
C VAL A 33 4.26 15.05 6.18
N LYS A 34 4.36 13.72 6.33
CA LYS A 34 4.51 12.77 5.24
C LYS A 34 3.31 11.82 5.21
N PRO A 35 2.72 11.56 4.03
CA PRO A 35 1.64 10.61 3.90
C PRO A 35 2.12 9.21 4.30
N GLN A 36 1.37 8.54 5.16
CA GLN A 36 1.61 7.17 5.60
C GLN A 36 0.70 6.22 4.84
N PHE A 37 1.28 5.19 4.23
CA PHE A 37 0.55 4.22 3.43
C PHE A 37 0.38 2.91 4.19
N PHE A 38 -0.83 2.39 4.16
CA PHE A 38 -1.23 1.16 4.81
C PHE A 38 -1.98 0.25 3.84
N ILE A 39 -1.81 -1.06 4.01
CA ILE A 39 -2.57 -2.11 3.33
C ILE A 39 -3.29 -2.96 4.38
N VAL A 40 -4.55 -3.29 4.09
CA VAL A 40 -5.40 -4.13 4.94
C VAL A 40 -5.34 -5.56 4.43
N ASN A 41 -5.03 -6.49 5.33
CA ASN A 41 -4.99 -7.94 5.09
C ASN A 41 -4.32 -8.33 3.75
N PRO A 42 -3.06 -7.92 3.52
CA PRO A 42 -2.34 -8.34 2.33
C PRO A 42 -2.21 -9.87 2.28
N PRO A 43 -2.24 -10.50 1.10
CA PRO A 43 -2.12 -11.94 0.97
C PRO A 43 -0.75 -12.42 1.47
N ALA A 44 -0.67 -13.65 1.96
CA ALA A 44 0.56 -14.22 2.49
C ALA A 44 1.73 -14.18 1.49
N SER A 45 1.46 -14.26 0.18
CA SER A 45 2.48 -14.10 -0.87
C SER A 45 3.12 -12.71 -0.92
N VAL A 46 2.40 -11.66 -0.51
CA VAL A 46 2.96 -10.31 -0.37
C VAL A 46 3.86 -10.24 0.87
N LEU A 47 3.39 -10.82 1.98
CA LEU A 47 4.11 -10.84 3.26
C LEU A 47 5.33 -11.77 3.26
N ASN A 48 5.33 -12.82 2.46
CA ASN A 48 6.44 -13.76 2.29
C ASN A 48 7.32 -13.42 1.07
N GLY A 49 7.02 -12.32 0.37
CA GLY A 49 7.73 -11.88 -0.82
C GLY A 49 9.10 -11.25 -0.53
N PRO A 50 9.87 -10.92 -1.59
CA PRO A 50 11.13 -10.18 -1.50
C PRO A 50 11.02 -8.85 -0.73
N HIS A 51 9.84 -8.22 -0.72
CA HIS A 51 9.60 -6.95 -0.05
C HIS A 51 8.95 -7.09 1.33
N ARG A 52 9.01 -8.26 1.97
CA ARG A 52 8.41 -8.46 3.31
C ARG A 52 8.80 -7.39 4.32
N ALA A 53 10.05 -6.93 4.29
CA ALA A 53 10.56 -5.90 5.20
C ALA A 53 9.88 -4.54 5.00
N CYS A 54 9.35 -4.28 3.79
CA CYS A 54 8.58 -3.09 3.46
C CYS A 54 7.21 -3.09 4.15
N PHE A 55 6.64 -4.27 4.46
CA PHE A 55 5.33 -4.41 5.09
C PHE A 55 5.49 -4.66 6.60
N ARG A 56 5.33 -3.60 7.40
CA ARG A 56 5.43 -3.69 8.87
C ARG A 56 4.03 -3.88 9.48
N PRO A 57 3.76 -4.99 10.21
CA PRO A 57 2.47 -5.19 10.84
C PRO A 57 2.24 -4.11 11.92
N ARG A 58 1.03 -3.53 11.94
CA ARG A 58 0.60 -2.53 12.92
C ARG A 58 -0.56 -3.02 13.81
N GLY A 59 -0.95 -4.28 13.63
CA GLY A 59 -2.05 -4.94 14.36
C GLY A 59 -3.38 -4.86 13.60
N LYS A 60 -4.36 -5.68 14.02
CA LYS A 60 -5.73 -5.72 13.42
C LYS A 60 -5.76 -5.94 11.90
N GLY A 61 -4.80 -6.69 11.36
CA GLY A 61 -4.70 -6.93 9.92
C GLY A 61 -4.18 -5.74 9.09
N LEU A 62 -3.76 -4.65 9.73
CA LEU A 62 -3.15 -3.50 9.06
C LEU A 62 -1.64 -3.65 8.98
N TYR A 63 -1.09 -3.36 7.80
CA TYR A 63 0.34 -3.35 7.53
C TYR A 63 0.74 -1.99 6.99
N PHE A 64 1.69 -1.35 7.68
CA PHE A 64 2.33 -0.12 7.21
C PHE A 64 3.34 -0.44 6.12
N VAL A 65 3.22 0.25 4.98
CA VAL A 65 4.11 0.09 3.84
C VAL A 65 5.16 1.19 3.89
N HIS A 66 6.38 0.84 4.27
CA HIS A 66 7.51 1.77 4.27
C HIS A 66 8.27 1.65 2.94
N PHE A 67 8.49 2.78 2.27
CA PHE A 67 9.33 2.85 1.08
C PHE A 67 10.25 4.08 1.16
N GLY A 68 11.51 3.91 0.75
CA GLY A 68 12.58 4.88 1.02
C GLY A 68 12.41 6.23 0.33
N LYS A 69 11.73 6.28 -0.82
CA LYS A 69 11.44 7.53 -1.52
C LYS A 69 10.13 8.10 -1.01
N SER A 70 10.20 8.84 0.11
CA SER A 70 9.07 9.65 0.60
C SER A 70 8.64 10.61 -0.51
N SER A 71 7.61 10.22 -1.23
CA SER A 71 6.96 11.08 -2.21
C SER A 71 5.91 11.86 -1.43
N PHE A 72 5.98 13.19 -1.46
CA PHE A 72 4.89 14.03 -0.94
C PHE A 72 3.60 13.85 -1.76
N ASP A 73 3.75 13.30 -2.97
CA ASP A 73 2.66 12.99 -3.88
C ASP A 73 2.00 11.65 -3.53
N ILE A 74 0.68 11.71 -3.27
CA ILE A 74 -0.15 10.57 -2.90
C ILE A 74 -0.23 9.55 -4.04
N ASP A 75 -0.36 9.99 -5.30
CA ASP A 75 -0.50 9.11 -6.47
C ASP A 75 0.81 8.35 -6.72
N ALA A 76 1.95 9.05 -6.60
CA ALA A 76 3.26 8.42 -6.68
C ALA A 76 3.47 7.37 -5.56
N GLY A 77 2.97 7.65 -4.35
CA GLY A 77 2.99 6.71 -3.24
C GLY A 77 2.10 5.49 -3.46
N ILE A 78 0.88 5.68 -3.98
CA ILE A 78 -0.03 4.58 -4.38
C ILE A 78 0.67 3.70 -5.42
N ALA A 79 1.22 4.29 -6.47
CA ALA A 79 1.93 3.56 -7.52
C ALA A 79 3.15 2.79 -6.98
N ALA A 80 3.85 3.34 -5.99
CA ALA A 80 4.96 2.65 -5.33
C ALA A 80 4.50 1.42 -4.54
N VAL A 81 3.40 1.52 -3.80
CA VAL A 81 2.81 0.39 -3.06
C VAL A 81 2.31 -0.68 -4.04
N GLU A 82 1.59 -0.30 -5.09
CA GLU A 82 1.14 -1.21 -6.16
C GLU A 82 2.32 -1.96 -6.78
N ARG A 83 3.43 -1.26 -7.04
CA ARG A 83 4.66 -1.87 -7.56
C ARG A 83 5.29 -2.85 -6.58
N LEU A 84 5.31 -2.55 -5.27
CA LEU A 84 5.83 -3.47 -4.24
C LEU A 84 4.98 -4.74 -4.17
N ILE A 85 3.66 -4.61 -4.16
CA ILE A 85 2.72 -5.74 -4.17
C ILE A 85 2.95 -6.59 -5.43
N TYR A 86 3.00 -5.96 -6.60
CA TYR A 86 3.28 -6.64 -7.86
C TYR A 86 4.61 -7.40 -7.81
N GLN A 87 5.68 -6.77 -7.32
CA GLN A 87 6.99 -7.43 -7.22
C GLN A 87 7.00 -8.58 -6.21
N SER A 88 6.26 -8.46 -5.10
CA SER A 88 6.12 -9.57 -4.16
C SER A 88 5.37 -10.76 -4.76
N LEU A 89 4.33 -10.50 -5.57
CA LEU A 89 3.50 -11.54 -6.19
C LEU A 89 4.13 -12.16 -7.45
N LYS A 90 4.90 -11.38 -8.23
CA LYS A 90 5.56 -11.83 -9.46
C LYS A 90 6.52 -13.02 -9.23
N LYS A 91 6.99 -13.25 -7.99
CA LYS A 91 7.97 -14.29 -7.69
C LYS A 91 7.43 -15.74 -7.65
N ARG A 92 6.19 -15.99 -8.10
CA ARG A 92 5.60 -17.35 -8.17
C ARG A 92 5.49 -17.91 -9.59
N ARG A 93 6.59 -17.86 -10.35
CA ARG A 93 6.81 -18.71 -11.54
C ARG A 93 8.22 -19.31 -11.45
N ARG A 94 8.35 -20.39 -10.71
CA ARG A 94 9.37 -21.41 -10.94
C ARG A 94 8.83 -22.74 -10.43
#